data_AF-A0A8J3NC56-F1
#
_entry.id   AF-A0A8J3NC56-F1
#
_cell.length_a   1.000
_cell.length_b   1.000
_cell.length_c   1.000
_cell.angle_alpha   90.00
_cell.angle_beta   90.00
_cell.angle_gamma   90.00
#
_symmetry.space_group_name_H-M   'P 1'
#
loop_
_entity.id
_entity.type
_entity.pdbx_description
1 polymer ?
#
loop_
_entity_poly.entity_id
_entity_poly.type
_entity_poly.pdbx_seq_one_letter_code
_entity_poly.pdbx_strand_id
1 'polypeptide(L)'
;MGTSASYPGPVGGSSADNRTWKRTRQRLTALGKQLDKVLHGPGGVNAAQQLLRDRQDDIAADLATGLRLHPSRVLLAEPITARARALVDTLDRLQLNGLAGIGVVGASPDERELQFMAAFLGDRSTGTVPDYAVRRGLRSTIDTALRDNAPLRQAVRSGNAGYRPPRDLFCAIFQMFFADAVRAYLRTVVAEHLKIALPVLYLDPTGLIADTAAKKLVSLVPNPCEEEHRRAGPHHDSLAGTARSLVVRAVSQILDLDEPGVEAA
;
A
#
# COMPACT_ATOMS: atom_id res chain seq x y z
N MET A 1 35.58 -20.87 -8.04
CA MET A 1 35.49 -19.51 -7.45
C MET A 1 34.03 -19.23 -7.18
N GLY A 2 33.61 -19.32 -5.91
CA GLY A 2 32.22 -19.16 -5.52
C GLY A 2 31.83 -17.68 -5.47
N THR A 3 30.98 -17.24 -6.38
CA THR A 3 30.28 -15.96 -6.25
C THR A 3 29.23 -16.13 -5.16
N SER A 4 29.64 -15.88 -3.91
CA SER A 4 28.72 -15.75 -2.80
C SER A 4 27.78 -14.60 -3.14
N ALA A 5 26.55 -14.92 -3.56
CA ALA A 5 25.47 -13.96 -3.80
C ALA A 5 24.95 -13.43 -2.44
N SER A 6 25.85 -12.92 -1.60
CA SER A 6 25.49 -12.26 -0.37
C SER A 6 24.92 -10.89 -0.74
N TYR A 7 23.60 -10.85 -0.89
CA TYR A 7 22.85 -9.59 -0.89
C TYR A 7 23.33 -8.71 0.27
N PRO A 8 23.63 -7.42 0.01
CA PRO A 8 24.03 -6.50 1.07
C PRO A 8 22.95 -6.48 2.15
N GLY A 9 23.38 -6.54 3.42
CA GLY A 9 22.48 -6.36 4.55
C GLY A 9 21.92 -4.93 4.58
N PRO A 10 20.95 -4.65 5.48
CA PRO A 10 20.47 -3.29 5.69
C PRO A 10 21.65 -2.35 5.93
N VAL A 11 21.83 -1.38 5.03
CA VAL A 11 22.85 -0.34 5.16
C VAL A 11 22.35 0.65 6.22
N GLY A 12 23.08 0.77 7.32
CA GLY A 12 22.75 1.70 8.42
C GLY A 12 21.87 1.15 9.54
N GLY A 13 21.42 -0.12 9.49
CA GLY A 13 20.59 -0.70 10.54
C GLY A 13 21.36 -1.09 11.81
N SER A 14 20.68 -1.11 12.96
CA SER A 14 21.25 -1.53 14.23
C SER A 14 21.73 -3.00 14.19
N SER A 15 22.53 -3.41 15.18
CA SER A 15 22.91 -4.83 15.31
C SER A 15 21.69 -5.76 15.49
N ALA A 16 20.59 -5.24 16.04
CA ALA A 16 19.32 -5.96 16.19
C ALA A 16 18.61 -6.13 14.84
N ASP A 17 18.57 -5.09 14.02
CA ASP A 17 17.96 -5.10 12.68
C ASP A 17 18.67 -6.08 11.76
N ASN A 18 20.00 -6.11 11.81
CA ASN A 18 20.82 -7.07 11.09
C ASN A 18 20.52 -8.52 11.50
N ARG A 19 20.32 -8.80 12.80
CA ARG A 19 19.92 -10.13 13.29
C ARG A 19 18.51 -10.50 12.86
N THR A 20 17.57 -9.55 12.89
CA THR A 20 16.19 -9.77 12.46
C THR A 20 16.13 -10.03 10.96
N TRP A 21 16.82 -9.21 10.14
CA TRP A 21 16.96 -9.41 8.71
C TRP A 21 17.54 -10.79 8.38
N LYS A 22 18.63 -11.18 9.05
CA LYS A 22 19.24 -12.49 8.86
C LYS A 22 18.26 -13.64 9.16
N ARG A 23 17.49 -13.54 10.25
CA ARG A 23 16.46 -14.53 10.63
C ARG A 23 15.33 -14.58 9.61
N THR A 24 14.77 -13.43 9.21
CA THR A 24 13.73 -13.33 8.19
C THR A 24 14.21 -13.93 6.87
N ARG A 25 15.42 -13.60 6.41
CA ARG A 25 16.03 -14.18 5.21
C ARG A 25 16.20 -15.69 5.33
N GLN A 26 16.66 -16.19 6.47
CA GLN A 26 16.80 -17.64 6.71
C GLN A 26 15.46 -18.36 6.65
N ARG A 27 14.40 -17.81 7.27
CA ARG A 27 13.04 -18.38 7.24
C ARG A 27 12.47 -18.41 5.84
N LEU A 28 12.56 -17.28 5.13
CA LEU A 28 12.14 -17.18 3.73
C LEU A 28 12.91 -18.18 2.85
N THR A 29 14.23 -18.29 3.02
CA THR A 29 15.06 -19.24 2.27
C THR A 29 14.69 -20.70 2.59
N ALA A 30 14.46 -21.03 3.86
CA ALA A 30 14.05 -22.39 4.27
C ALA A 30 12.70 -22.77 3.69
N LEU A 31 11.74 -21.84 3.70
CA LEU A 31 10.45 -22.00 3.04
C LEU A 31 10.60 -22.20 1.52
N GLY A 32 11.45 -21.41 0.87
CA GLY A 32 11.75 -21.57 -0.55
C GLY A 32 12.24 -22.98 -0.89
N LYS A 33 13.16 -23.53 -0.07
CA LYS A 33 13.63 -24.92 -0.21
C LYS A 33 12.54 -25.95 0.05
N GLN A 34 11.66 -25.72 1.03
CA GLN A 34 10.56 -26.62 1.32
C GLN A 34 9.55 -26.65 0.16
N LEU A 35 9.23 -25.50 -0.42
CA LEU A 35 8.35 -25.39 -1.57
C LEU A 35 8.97 -26.01 -2.82
N ASP A 36 10.26 -25.80 -3.07
CA ASP A 36 10.99 -26.46 -4.16
C ASP A 36 10.94 -28.00 -4.05
N LYS A 37 11.13 -28.52 -2.82
CA LYS A 37 11.00 -29.95 -2.54
C LYS A 37 9.57 -30.47 -2.79
N VAL A 38 8.55 -29.70 -2.43
CA VAL A 38 7.14 -30.08 -2.63
C VAL A 38 6.76 -30.03 -4.11
N LEU A 39 7.24 -29.04 -4.86
CA LEU A 39 7.00 -28.90 -6.31
C LEU A 39 7.55 -30.07 -7.11
N HIS A 40 8.76 -30.52 -6.77
CA HIS A 40 9.41 -31.66 -7.41
C HIS A 40 8.99 -33.01 -6.79
N GLY A 41 8.14 -32.98 -5.75
CA GLY A 41 7.66 -34.16 -5.04
C GLY A 41 6.27 -34.62 -5.46
N PRO A 42 5.77 -35.72 -4.87
CA PRO A 42 4.41 -36.19 -5.10
C PRO A 42 3.39 -35.12 -4.63
N GLY A 43 2.54 -34.68 -5.54
CA GLY A 43 1.54 -33.61 -5.32
C GLY A 43 1.82 -32.31 -6.08
N GLY A 44 3.06 -32.08 -6.52
CA GLY A 44 3.45 -31.00 -7.43
C GLY A 44 2.90 -29.62 -7.04
N VAL A 45 2.32 -28.92 -8.01
CA VAL A 45 1.78 -27.56 -7.83
C VAL A 45 0.68 -27.48 -6.77
N ASN A 46 -0.20 -28.48 -6.68
CA ASN A 46 -1.32 -28.46 -5.74
C ASN A 46 -0.84 -28.54 -4.28
N ALA A 47 0.16 -29.37 -4.00
CA ALA A 47 0.76 -29.46 -2.68
C ALA A 47 1.54 -28.18 -2.31
N ALA A 48 2.21 -27.56 -3.29
CA ALA A 48 2.88 -26.27 -3.09
C ALA A 48 1.87 -25.15 -2.79
N GLN A 49 0.75 -25.09 -3.51
CA GLN A 49 -0.35 -24.16 -3.23
C GLN A 49 -0.96 -24.38 -1.85
N GLN A 50 -1.12 -25.63 -1.43
CA GLN A 50 -1.65 -25.93 -0.09
C GLN A 50 -0.68 -25.45 0.99
N LEU A 51 0.61 -25.73 0.86
CA LEU A 51 1.64 -25.24 1.78
C LEU A 51 1.66 -23.70 1.84
N LEU A 52 1.49 -23.02 0.71
CA LEU A 52 1.39 -21.56 0.66
C LEU A 52 0.16 -21.03 1.40
N ARG A 53 -1.00 -21.69 1.26
CA ARG A 53 -2.21 -21.33 2.01
C ARG A 53 -2.03 -21.55 3.50
N ASP A 54 -1.48 -22.69 3.90
CA ASP A 54 -1.28 -23.06 5.30
C ASP A 54 -0.28 -22.13 6.00
N ARG A 55 0.67 -21.55 5.25
CA ARG A 55 1.74 -20.68 5.78
C ARG A 55 1.56 -19.20 5.42
N GLN A 56 0.45 -18.81 4.79
CA GLN A 56 0.26 -17.47 4.23
C GLN A 56 0.52 -16.36 5.25
N ASP A 57 0.12 -16.57 6.50
CA ASP A 57 0.28 -15.59 7.57
C ASP A 57 1.73 -15.43 8.00
N ASP A 58 2.46 -16.53 8.16
CA ASP A 58 3.88 -16.51 8.49
C ASP A 58 4.67 -15.82 7.36
N ILE A 59 4.36 -16.16 6.11
CA ILE A 59 5.01 -15.59 4.93
C ILE A 59 4.74 -14.09 4.86
N ALA A 60 3.50 -13.69 5.06
CA ALA A 60 3.10 -12.29 5.07
C ALA A 60 3.81 -11.49 6.18
N ALA A 61 3.95 -12.07 7.38
CA ALA A 61 4.65 -11.44 8.50
C ALA A 61 6.16 -11.30 8.24
N ASP A 62 6.80 -12.36 7.72
CA ASP A 62 8.20 -12.33 7.33
C ASP A 62 8.45 -11.36 6.16
N LEU A 63 7.53 -11.26 5.20
CA LEU A 63 7.62 -10.32 4.09
C LEU A 63 7.48 -8.86 4.53
N ALA A 64 6.51 -8.58 5.40
CA ALA A 64 6.33 -7.27 6.01
C ALA A 64 7.59 -6.85 6.79
N THR A 65 8.14 -7.77 7.58
CA THR A 65 9.41 -7.55 8.30
C THR A 65 10.57 -7.31 7.33
N GLY A 66 10.65 -8.10 6.25
CA GLY A 66 11.68 -7.98 5.24
C GLY A 66 11.67 -6.62 4.55
N LEU A 67 10.50 -6.11 4.16
CA LEU A 67 10.35 -4.77 3.57
C LEU A 67 10.77 -3.67 4.53
N ARG A 68 10.33 -3.75 5.79
CA ARG A 68 10.71 -2.80 6.83
C ARG A 68 12.20 -2.78 7.05
N LEU A 69 12.92 -3.86 6.80
CA LEU A 69 14.37 -3.91 6.93
C LEU A 69 15.11 -3.67 5.61
N HIS A 70 14.41 -3.54 4.50
CA HIS A 70 15.04 -3.43 3.19
C HIS A 70 15.48 -1.98 2.90
N PRO A 71 16.70 -1.73 2.40
CA PRO A 71 17.17 -0.38 2.07
C PRO A 71 16.27 0.38 1.09
N SER A 72 15.58 -0.32 0.18
CA SER A 72 14.65 0.30 -0.78
C SER A 72 13.37 0.86 -0.15
N ARG A 73 13.10 0.63 1.14
CA ARG A 73 11.94 1.19 1.85
C ARG A 73 11.95 2.72 1.83
N VAL A 74 13.13 3.34 1.83
CA VAL A 74 13.28 4.81 1.74
C VAL A 74 12.79 5.33 0.39
N LEU A 75 12.99 4.56 -0.69
CA LEU A 75 12.54 4.91 -2.04
C LEU A 75 11.01 4.92 -2.18
N LEU A 76 10.29 4.32 -1.23
CA LEU A 76 8.83 4.33 -1.19
C LEU A 76 8.24 5.50 -0.42
N ALA A 77 8.96 5.97 0.60
CA ALA A 77 8.41 6.88 1.60
C ALA A 77 7.89 8.15 0.94
N GLU A 78 8.71 8.74 0.06
CA GLU A 78 8.36 9.96 -0.66
C GLU A 78 7.21 9.76 -1.66
N PRO A 79 7.24 8.78 -2.60
CA PRO A 79 6.12 8.53 -3.51
C PRO A 79 4.78 8.29 -2.82
N ILE A 80 4.76 7.48 -1.74
CA ILE A 80 3.54 7.22 -0.97
C ILE A 80 3.08 8.49 -0.27
N THR A 81 3.98 9.22 0.39
CA THR A 81 3.66 10.46 1.10
C THR A 81 3.08 11.51 0.17
N ALA A 82 3.74 11.77 -0.96
CA ALA A 82 3.31 12.76 -1.94
C ALA A 82 1.92 12.43 -2.49
N ARG A 83 1.67 11.16 -2.81
CA ARG A 83 0.37 10.71 -3.35
C ARG A 83 -0.73 10.64 -2.30
N ALA A 84 -0.41 10.27 -1.06
CA ALA A 84 -1.35 10.33 0.06
C ALA A 84 -1.81 11.77 0.32
N ARG A 85 -0.90 12.75 0.30
CA ARG A 85 -1.24 14.17 0.44
C ARG A 85 -2.15 14.65 -0.69
N ALA A 86 -1.78 14.36 -1.94
CA ALA A 86 -2.60 14.70 -3.10
C ALA A 86 -3.99 14.06 -3.05
N LEU A 87 -4.09 12.80 -2.60
CA LEU A 87 -5.35 12.12 -2.37
C LEU A 87 -6.21 12.88 -1.34
N VAL A 88 -5.63 13.21 -0.18
CA VAL A 88 -6.33 13.93 0.88
C VAL A 88 -6.80 15.30 0.38
N ASP A 89 -5.97 16.03 -0.37
CA ASP A 89 -6.36 17.32 -0.94
C ASP A 89 -7.49 17.21 -1.97
N THR A 90 -7.49 16.18 -2.81
CA THR A 90 -8.60 15.92 -3.73
C THR A 90 -9.87 15.53 -2.99
N LEU A 91 -9.77 14.69 -1.95
CA LEU A 91 -10.92 14.34 -1.12
C LEU A 91 -11.48 15.54 -0.35
N ASP A 92 -10.63 16.44 0.13
CA ASP A 92 -11.02 17.69 0.80
C ASP A 92 -11.77 18.61 -0.16
N ARG A 93 -11.24 18.81 -1.37
CA ARG A 93 -11.95 19.53 -2.44
C ARG A 93 -13.30 18.91 -2.78
N LEU A 94 -13.38 17.58 -2.86
CA LEU A 94 -14.62 16.86 -3.12
C LEU A 94 -15.62 17.03 -1.96
N GLN A 95 -15.18 17.07 -0.71
CA GLN A 95 -16.06 17.32 0.44
C GLN A 95 -16.57 18.77 0.47
N LEU A 96 -15.71 19.76 0.22
CA LEU A 96 -16.08 21.17 0.29
C LEU A 96 -16.95 21.60 -0.90
N ASN A 97 -16.51 21.25 -2.10
CA ASN A 97 -16.99 21.81 -3.36
C ASN A 97 -17.73 20.79 -4.25
N GLY A 98 -17.89 19.56 -3.78
CA GLY A 98 -18.54 18.48 -4.53
C GLY A 98 -17.74 18.03 -5.76
N LEU A 99 -18.39 17.27 -6.64
CA LEU A 99 -17.79 16.79 -7.90
C LEU A 99 -17.31 17.94 -8.80
N ALA A 100 -17.99 19.09 -8.79
CA ALA A 100 -17.56 20.28 -9.53
C ALA A 100 -16.19 20.78 -9.07
N GLY A 101 -15.94 20.74 -7.76
CA GLY A 101 -14.69 21.18 -7.13
C GLY A 101 -13.45 20.38 -7.50
N ILE A 102 -13.64 19.19 -8.07
CA ILE A 102 -12.56 18.35 -8.60
C ILE A 102 -12.59 18.27 -10.14
N GLY A 103 -13.38 19.13 -10.79
CA GLY A 103 -13.41 19.26 -12.25
C GLY A 103 -14.25 18.21 -12.99
N VAL A 104 -15.17 17.53 -12.30
CA VAL A 104 -16.08 16.54 -12.93
C VAL A 104 -17.32 17.27 -13.46
N VAL A 105 -17.27 17.67 -14.72
CA VAL A 105 -18.29 18.48 -15.42
C VAL A 105 -18.61 17.96 -16.83
N GLY A 106 -18.10 16.79 -17.19
CA GLY A 106 -18.29 16.18 -18.52
C GLY A 106 -19.75 16.01 -18.91
N ALA A 107 -20.02 16.02 -20.22
CA ALA A 107 -21.37 15.95 -20.77
C ALA A 107 -21.92 14.52 -20.75
N SER A 108 -21.05 13.52 -20.96
CA SER A 108 -21.41 12.10 -20.93
C SER A 108 -20.99 11.40 -19.62
N PRO A 109 -21.64 10.26 -19.25
CA PRO A 109 -21.21 9.45 -18.11
C PRO A 109 -19.74 9.02 -18.19
N ASP A 110 -19.28 8.62 -19.39
CA ASP A 110 -17.91 8.15 -19.61
C ASP A 110 -16.88 9.28 -19.44
N GLU A 111 -17.18 10.49 -19.92
CA GLU A 111 -16.34 11.66 -19.69
C GLU A 111 -16.23 12.00 -18.21
N ARG A 112 -17.33 11.91 -17.47
CA ARG A 112 -17.35 12.20 -16.02
C ARG A 112 -16.56 11.16 -15.23
N GLU A 113 -16.68 9.88 -15.56
CA GLU A 113 -15.86 8.83 -14.94
C GLU A 113 -14.37 9.03 -15.23
N LEU A 114 -14.01 9.42 -16.47
CA LEU A 114 -12.62 9.72 -16.85
C LEU A 114 -12.09 10.93 -16.08
N GLN A 115 -12.85 12.03 -16.00
CA GLN A 115 -12.49 13.23 -15.25
C GLN A 115 -12.35 12.94 -13.76
N PHE A 116 -13.26 12.14 -13.19
CA PHE A 116 -13.20 11.73 -11.79
C PHE A 116 -11.89 10.98 -11.53
N MET A 117 -11.55 10.00 -12.36
CA MET A 117 -10.27 9.27 -12.25
C MET A 117 -9.07 10.20 -12.41
N ALA A 118 -9.10 11.11 -13.38
CA ALA A 118 -8.01 12.05 -13.65
C ALA A 118 -7.74 12.97 -12.45
N ALA A 119 -8.78 13.42 -11.76
CA ALA A 119 -8.66 14.29 -10.58
C ALA A 119 -7.85 13.65 -9.42
N PHE A 120 -7.88 12.33 -9.29
CA PHE A 120 -7.07 11.61 -8.30
C PHE A 120 -5.69 11.24 -8.82
N LEU A 121 -5.59 10.79 -10.07
CA LEU A 121 -4.33 10.28 -10.61
C LEU A 121 -3.33 11.38 -10.97
N GLY A 122 -3.81 12.60 -11.23
CA GLY A 122 -3.02 13.73 -11.70
C GLY A 122 -2.31 13.45 -13.02
N ASP A 123 -1.33 14.28 -13.37
CA ASP A 123 -0.61 14.18 -14.64
C ASP A 123 0.17 12.87 -14.78
N ARG A 124 0.29 12.42 -16.04
CA ARG A 124 1.07 11.26 -16.45
C ARG A 124 2.56 11.62 -16.55
N SER A 125 3.20 11.88 -15.41
CA SER A 125 4.66 12.01 -15.39
C SER A 125 5.37 10.66 -15.59
N THR A 126 6.57 10.72 -16.16
CA THR A 126 7.54 9.61 -16.21
C THR A 126 8.13 9.41 -14.82
N GLY A 127 7.41 8.65 -13.98
CA GLY A 127 7.83 8.34 -12.62
C GLY A 127 8.78 7.14 -12.52
N THR A 128 9.37 6.97 -11.35
CA THR A 128 10.15 5.78 -10.98
C THR A 128 9.25 4.52 -10.86
N VAL A 129 9.86 3.34 -10.73
CA VAL A 129 9.11 2.08 -10.47
C VAL A 129 8.21 2.19 -9.21
N PRO A 130 8.69 2.72 -8.06
CA PRO A 130 7.85 3.10 -6.92
C PRO A 130 6.65 3.99 -7.28
N ASP A 131 6.86 5.05 -8.05
CA ASP A 131 5.78 5.97 -8.44
C ASP A 131 4.69 5.26 -9.24
N TYR A 132 5.10 4.40 -10.18
CA TYR A 132 4.16 3.61 -10.97
C TYR A 132 3.35 2.67 -10.09
N ALA A 133 3.99 2.00 -9.11
CA ALA A 133 3.32 1.12 -8.18
C ALA A 133 2.29 1.88 -7.32
N VAL A 134 2.66 3.03 -6.76
CA VAL A 134 1.74 3.86 -5.95
C VAL A 134 0.58 4.38 -6.79
N ARG A 135 0.82 4.82 -8.03
CA ARG A 135 -0.25 5.26 -8.94
C ARG A 135 -1.20 4.12 -9.32
N ARG A 136 -0.67 2.92 -9.54
CA ARG A 136 -1.48 1.71 -9.78
C ARG A 136 -2.35 1.40 -8.56
N GLY A 137 -1.77 1.52 -7.36
CA GLY A 137 -2.50 1.37 -6.10
C GLY A 137 -3.65 2.37 -5.98
N LEU A 138 -3.36 3.65 -6.17
CA LEU A 138 -4.37 4.71 -6.17
C LEU A 138 -5.48 4.45 -7.19
N ARG A 139 -5.15 4.06 -8.42
CA ARG A 139 -6.14 3.71 -9.43
C ARG A 139 -7.05 2.57 -8.96
N SER A 140 -6.48 1.51 -8.39
CA SER A 140 -7.24 0.38 -7.84
C SER A 140 -8.20 0.82 -6.74
N THR A 141 -7.74 1.73 -5.86
CA THR A 141 -8.56 2.27 -4.77
C THR A 141 -9.77 3.04 -5.29
N ILE A 142 -9.56 3.96 -6.24
CA ILE A 142 -10.65 4.78 -6.77
C ILE A 142 -11.62 3.93 -7.61
N ASP A 143 -11.11 2.96 -8.37
CA ASP A 143 -11.95 2.02 -9.12
C ASP A 143 -12.82 1.17 -8.18
N THR A 144 -12.23 0.65 -7.10
CA THR A 144 -12.94 -0.09 -6.06
C THR A 144 -13.98 0.79 -5.37
N ALA A 145 -13.64 2.04 -5.03
CA ALA A 145 -14.58 2.99 -4.43
C ALA A 145 -15.78 3.28 -5.36
N LEU A 146 -15.56 3.45 -6.66
CA LEU A 146 -16.65 3.60 -7.63
C LEU A 146 -17.49 2.33 -7.79
N ARG A 147 -16.85 1.16 -7.85
CA ARG A 147 -17.56 -0.11 -8.03
C ARG A 147 -18.40 -0.48 -6.81
N ASP A 148 -17.89 -0.22 -5.62
CA ASP A 148 -18.49 -0.75 -4.39
C ASP A 148 -19.39 0.29 -3.70
N ASN A 149 -19.26 1.58 -4.03
CA ASN A 149 -20.14 2.66 -3.53
C ASN A 149 -21.16 3.10 -4.59
N ALA A 150 -22.38 2.54 -4.53
CA ALA A 150 -23.45 2.88 -5.46
C ALA A 150 -23.84 4.38 -5.47
N PRO A 151 -23.94 5.08 -4.32
CA PRO A 151 -24.20 6.52 -4.30
C PRO A 151 -23.15 7.36 -5.03
N LEU A 152 -21.87 7.10 -4.80
CA LEU A 152 -20.76 7.78 -5.49
C LEU A 152 -20.82 7.51 -6.99
N ARG A 153 -20.97 6.24 -7.40
CA ARG A 153 -21.07 5.86 -8.81
C ARG A 153 -22.23 6.56 -9.50
N GLN A 154 -23.41 6.58 -8.86
CA GLN A 154 -24.57 7.25 -9.39
C GLN A 154 -24.35 8.75 -9.51
N ALA A 155 -23.72 9.38 -8.51
CA ALA A 155 -23.41 10.82 -8.56
C ALA A 155 -22.49 11.17 -9.73
N VAL A 156 -21.41 10.40 -9.93
CA VAL A 156 -20.49 10.59 -11.06
C VAL A 156 -21.21 10.38 -12.39
N ARG A 157 -21.98 9.29 -12.53
CA ARG A 157 -22.70 8.99 -13.77
C ARG A 157 -23.80 9.97 -14.11
N SER A 158 -24.53 10.47 -13.11
CA SER A 158 -25.62 11.43 -13.30
C SER A 158 -25.14 12.88 -13.45
N GLY A 159 -23.86 13.16 -13.15
CA GLY A 159 -23.35 14.53 -13.15
C GLY A 159 -23.87 15.37 -12.00
N ASN A 160 -24.15 14.75 -10.84
CA ASN A 160 -24.54 15.47 -9.63
C ASN A 160 -23.35 16.26 -9.08
N ALA A 161 -23.13 17.45 -9.64
CA ALA A 161 -22.02 18.34 -9.35
C ALA A 161 -21.87 18.66 -7.84
N GLY A 162 -22.97 18.65 -7.09
CA GLY A 162 -23.01 18.94 -5.65
C GLY A 162 -22.84 17.72 -4.74
N TYR A 163 -22.65 16.51 -5.29
CA TYR A 163 -22.45 15.33 -4.46
C TYR A 163 -21.20 15.46 -3.59
N ARG A 164 -21.39 15.25 -2.28
CA ARG A 164 -20.33 15.22 -1.27
C ARG A 164 -20.31 13.83 -0.63
N PRO A 165 -19.17 13.13 -0.61
CA PRO A 165 -19.08 11.81 -0.02
C PRO A 165 -19.27 11.89 1.50
N PRO A 166 -19.93 10.90 2.13
CA PRO A 166 -20.00 10.81 3.58
C PRO A 166 -18.60 10.64 4.18
N ARG A 167 -18.44 11.02 5.44
CA ARG A 167 -17.16 10.94 6.17
C ARG A 167 -16.57 9.53 6.17
N ASP A 168 -17.41 8.51 6.32
CA ASP A 168 -16.96 7.12 6.31
C ASP A 168 -16.35 6.70 4.97
N LEU A 169 -16.86 7.24 3.85
CA LEU A 169 -16.30 6.98 2.53
C LEU A 169 -14.94 7.65 2.35
N PHE A 170 -14.74 8.85 2.91
CA PHE A 170 -13.42 9.49 2.95
C PHE A 170 -12.41 8.60 3.68
N CYS A 171 -12.76 8.13 4.88
CA CYS A 171 -11.89 7.30 5.71
C CYS A 171 -11.59 5.95 5.05
N ALA A 172 -12.60 5.33 4.43
CA ALA A 172 -12.43 4.11 3.66
C ALA A 172 -11.48 4.30 2.47
N ILE A 173 -11.62 5.38 1.69
CA ILE A 173 -10.71 5.66 0.55
C ILE A 173 -9.28 5.89 1.04
N PHE A 174 -9.09 6.62 2.14
CA PHE A 174 -7.77 6.84 2.73
C PHE A 174 -7.11 5.50 3.10
N GLN A 175 -7.80 4.62 3.83
CA GLN A 175 -7.25 3.32 4.23
C GLN A 175 -7.01 2.40 3.03
N MET A 176 -7.95 2.34 2.08
CA MET A 176 -7.80 1.55 0.85
C MET A 176 -6.59 1.99 0.03
N PHE A 177 -6.31 3.29 -0.04
CA PHE A 177 -5.14 3.81 -0.76
C PHE A 177 -3.83 3.24 -0.21
N PHE A 178 -3.63 3.27 1.11
CA PHE A 178 -2.42 2.68 1.69
C PHE A 178 -2.36 1.17 1.42
N ALA A 179 -3.50 0.49 1.47
CA ALA A 179 -3.56 -0.94 1.15
C ALA A 179 -3.15 -1.24 -0.29
N ASP A 180 -3.72 -0.54 -1.25
CA ASP A 180 -3.45 -0.79 -2.65
C ASP A 180 -2.07 -0.28 -3.08
N ALA A 181 -1.58 0.83 -2.51
CA ALA A 181 -0.23 1.32 -2.78
C ALA A 181 0.84 0.35 -2.26
N VAL A 182 0.70 -0.12 -1.02
CA VAL A 182 1.62 -1.09 -0.42
C VAL A 182 1.54 -2.42 -1.14
N ARG A 183 0.32 -2.91 -1.47
CA ARG A 183 0.10 -4.12 -2.27
C ARG A 183 0.76 -4.02 -3.65
N ALA A 184 0.55 -2.91 -4.36
CA ALA A 184 1.11 -2.70 -5.68
C ALA A 184 2.64 -2.69 -5.64
N TYR A 185 3.23 -2.01 -4.65
CA TYR A 185 4.67 -2.03 -4.48
C TYR A 185 5.20 -3.41 -4.12
N LEU A 186 4.56 -4.09 -3.17
CA LEU A 186 4.88 -5.45 -2.78
C LEU A 186 4.94 -6.36 -4.00
N ARG A 187 3.92 -6.30 -4.86
CA ARG A 187 3.90 -7.08 -6.10
C ARG A 187 5.06 -6.72 -7.03
N THR A 188 5.41 -5.44 -7.15
CA THR A 188 6.54 -4.98 -7.98
C THR A 188 7.90 -5.41 -7.41
N VAL A 189 8.16 -5.22 -6.12
CA VAL A 189 9.41 -5.65 -5.47
C VAL A 189 9.51 -7.16 -5.40
N VAL A 190 8.40 -7.85 -5.17
CA VAL A 190 8.33 -9.31 -5.31
C VAL A 190 8.71 -9.71 -6.73
N ALA A 191 8.15 -9.02 -7.72
CA ALA A 191 8.37 -9.32 -9.13
C ALA A 191 9.78 -8.99 -9.65
N GLU A 192 10.56 -8.15 -8.97
CA GLU A 192 11.90 -7.74 -9.42
C GLU A 192 13.03 -8.25 -8.53
N HIS A 193 12.88 -8.19 -7.20
CA HIS A 193 13.98 -8.40 -6.25
C HIS A 193 13.80 -9.66 -5.40
N LEU A 194 12.60 -9.93 -4.88
CA LEU A 194 12.39 -11.11 -4.04
C LEU A 194 12.24 -12.39 -4.86
N LYS A 195 11.90 -12.36 -6.15
CA LYS A 195 11.99 -13.56 -7.01
C LYS A 195 13.39 -14.16 -7.05
N ILE A 196 14.43 -13.34 -6.92
CA ILE A 196 15.81 -13.83 -6.88
C ILE A 196 16.13 -14.44 -5.51
N ALA A 197 15.56 -13.89 -4.42
CA ALA A 197 15.71 -14.42 -3.07
C ALA A 197 14.75 -15.61 -2.74
N LEU A 198 13.62 -15.67 -3.43
CA LEU A 198 12.49 -16.59 -3.27
C LEU A 198 11.90 -16.90 -4.66
N PRO A 199 12.56 -17.79 -5.43
CA PRO A 199 12.09 -18.22 -6.77
C PRO A 199 10.65 -18.77 -6.77
N VAL A 200 10.15 -19.12 -5.60
CA VAL A 200 8.81 -19.63 -5.33
C VAL A 200 7.70 -18.59 -5.48
N LEU A 201 7.99 -17.28 -5.44
CA LEU A 201 6.94 -16.25 -5.59
C LEU A 201 6.30 -16.22 -7.00
N TYR A 202 6.88 -16.94 -7.97
CA TYR A 202 6.23 -17.24 -9.26
C TYR A 202 5.01 -18.17 -9.14
N LEU A 203 4.83 -18.85 -7.99
CA LEU A 203 3.75 -19.79 -7.70
C LEU A 203 2.57 -19.15 -6.97
N ASP A 204 2.63 -17.83 -6.73
CA ASP A 204 1.49 -17.02 -6.32
C ASP A 204 0.98 -16.17 -7.50
N PRO A 205 0.45 -16.79 -8.58
CA PRO A 205 -0.05 -16.06 -9.74
C PRO A 205 -1.23 -15.14 -9.37
N THR A 206 -1.90 -15.45 -8.26
CA THR A 206 -3.03 -14.68 -7.71
C THR A 206 -2.59 -13.48 -6.87
N GLY A 207 -1.33 -13.41 -6.43
CA GLY A 207 -0.83 -12.36 -5.54
C GLY A 207 -1.38 -12.43 -4.10
N LEU A 208 -1.86 -13.59 -3.66
CA LEU A 208 -2.52 -13.82 -2.37
C LEU A 208 -1.57 -13.58 -1.18
N ILE A 209 -0.28 -13.89 -1.33
CA ILE A 209 0.75 -13.64 -0.32
C ILE A 209 1.02 -12.13 -0.23
N ALA A 210 1.20 -11.47 -1.38
CA ALA A 210 1.39 -10.03 -1.43
C ALA A 210 0.17 -9.29 -0.84
N ASP A 211 -1.04 -9.81 -1.07
CA ASP A 211 -2.27 -9.27 -0.52
C ASP A 211 -2.37 -9.47 0.98
N THR A 212 -1.96 -10.62 1.50
CA THR A 212 -1.95 -10.91 2.93
C THR A 212 -0.88 -10.09 3.67
N ALA A 213 0.31 -9.93 3.07
CA ALA A 213 1.35 -9.05 3.58
C ALA A 213 0.90 -7.58 3.58
N ALA A 214 0.27 -7.13 2.50
CA ALA A 214 -0.32 -5.80 2.43
C ALA A 214 -1.37 -5.60 3.53
N LYS A 215 -2.29 -6.56 3.75
CA LYS A 215 -3.27 -6.49 4.84
C LYS A 215 -2.61 -6.33 6.22
N LYS A 216 -1.53 -7.06 6.50
CA LYS A 216 -0.80 -6.93 7.77
C LYS A 216 -0.16 -5.55 7.91
N LEU A 217 0.46 -5.02 6.85
CA LEU A 217 1.04 -3.67 6.87
C LEU A 217 -0.03 -2.58 7.02
N VAL A 218 -1.19 -2.75 6.39
CA VAL A 218 -2.33 -1.84 6.44
C VAL A 218 -2.99 -1.79 7.80
N SER A 219 -2.97 -2.90 8.55
CA SER A 219 -3.50 -2.91 9.92
C SER A 219 -2.79 -1.92 10.86
N LEU A 220 -1.65 -1.38 10.45
CA LEU A 220 -0.94 -0.32 11.15
C LEU A 220 -1.34 1.10 10.74
N VAL A 221 -2.07 1.27 9.64
CA VAL A 221 -2.46 2.59 9.12
C VAL A 221 -3.52 3.19 10.05
N PRO A 222 -3.26 4.36 10.65
CA PRO A 222 -4.24 5.03 11.49
C PRO A 222 -5.51 5.37 10.68
N ASN A 223 -6.68 5.16 11.30
CA ASN A 223 -7.96 5.56 10.72
C ASN A 223 -8.22 7.05 11.02
N PRO A 224 -8.34 7.94 10.01
CA PRO A 224 -8.61 9.36 10.25
C PRO A 224 -9.89 9.61 11.05
N CYS A 225 -10.94 8.81 10.82
CA CYS A 225 -12.20 8.94 11.53
C CYS A 225 -12.04 8.60 13.02
N GLU A 226 -11.31 7.54 13.36
CA GLU A 226 -11.07 7.16 14.77
C GLU A 226 -10.16 8.16 15.49
N GLU A 227 -9.12 8.65 14.82
CA GLU A 227 -8.18 9.62 15.40
C GLU A 227 -8.84 10.98 15.66
N GLU A 228 -9.75 11.41 14.79
CA GLU A 228 -10.56 12.62 15.00
C GLU A 228 -11.49 12.47 16.21
N HIS A 229 -12.14 11.31 16.38
CA HIS A 229 -12.98 11.03 17.56
C HIS A 229 -12.16 11.03 18.87
N ARG A 230 -10.91 10.53 18.83
CA ARG A 230 -10.01 10.51 20.01
C ARG A 230 -9.51 11.91 20.39
N ARG A 231 -9.42 12.84 19.43
CA ARG A 231 -8.93 14.22 19.64
C ARG A 231 -10.03 15.20 20.05
N ALA A 232 -11.17 14.73 20.57
CA ALA A 232 -12.29 15.57 20.99
C ALA A 232 -11.86 16.64 22.04
N GLY A 233 -11.55 17.83 21.54
CA GLY A 233 -11.19 19.05 22.26
C GLY A 233 -11.57 20.27 21.41
N PRO A 234 -11.48 21.51 21.95
CA PRO A 234 -12.10 22.71 21.36
C PRO A 234 -11.53 23.17 20.01
N HIS A 235 -10.47 22.53 19.49
CA HIS A 235 -9.91 22.75 18.16
C HIS A 235 -10.14 21.52 17.29
N HIS A 236 -11.33 21.40 16.70
CA HIS A 236 -11.60 20.36 15.71
C HIS A 236 -10.88 20.71 14.40
N ASP A 237 -9.72 20.10 14.17
CA ASP A 237 -9.15 20.02 12.83
C ASP A 237 -10.17 19.33 11.91
N SER A 238 -10.33 19.82 10.67
CA SER A 238 -11.17 19.14 9.69
C SER A 238 -10.71 17.68 9.49
N LEU A 239 -11.60 16.77 9.08
CA LEU A 239 -11.24 15.38 8.77
C LEU A 239 -10.04 15.31 7.80
N ALA A 240 -9.99 16.21 6.82
CA ALA A 240 -8.84 16.35 5.92
C ALA A 240 -7.58 16.84 6.64
N GLY A 241 -7.68 17.81 7.57
CA GLY A 241 -6.57 18.22 8.44
C GLY A 241 -6.02 17.07 9.27
N THR A 242 -6.89 16.29 9.91
CA THR A 242 -6.53 15.07 10.64
C THR A 242 -5.83 14.08 9.70
N ALA A 243 -6.41 13.77 8.54
CA ALA A 243 -5.82 12.85 7.57
C ALA A 243 -4.44 13.31 7.06
N ARG A 244 -4.24 14.61 6.78
CA ARG A 244 -2.94 15.19 6.41
C ARG A 244 -1.88 14.95 7.50
N SER A 245 -2.24 15.18 8.75
CA SER A 245 -1.34 14.94 9.89
C SER A 245 -0.98 13.46 10.06
N LEU A 246 -1.87 12.55 9.64
CA LEU A 246 -1.65 11.11 9.72
C LEU A 246 -0.81 10.55 8.58
N VAL A 247 -0.66 11.24 7.43
CA VAL A 247 0.08 10.69 6.29
C VAL A 247 1.50 10.28 6.67
N VAL A 248 2.25 11.18 7.32
CA VAL A 248 3.65 10.90 7.69
C VAL A 248 3.72 9.74 8.67
N ARG A 249 2.87 9.75 9.70
CA ARG A 249 2.78 8.68 10.70
C ARG A 249 2.41 7.33 10.06
N ALA A 250 1.44 7.31 9.14
CA ALA A 250 1.03 6.10 8.43
C ALA A 250 2.18 5.52 7.60
N VAL A 251 2.91 6.37 6.87
CA VAL A 251 4.07 5.95 6.08
C VAL A 251 5.19 5.44 6.98
N SER A 252 5.51 6.15 8.06
CA SER A 252 6.52 5.73 9.03
C SER A 252 6.17 4.39 9.67
N GLN A 253 4.91 4.17 10.07
CA GLN A 253 4.47 2.91 10.67
C GLN A 253 4.47 1.73 9.69
N ILE A 254 4.08 1.97 8.42
CA ILE A 254 4.13 0.93 7.39
C ILE A 254 5.58 0.51 7.14
N LEU A 255 6.46 1.50 6.96
CA LEU A 255 7.83 1.31 6.49
C LEU A 255 8.85 1.17 7.63
N ASP A 256 8.40 1.28 8.88
CA ASP A 256 9.23 1.26 10.08
C ASP A 256 10.38 2.27 9.97
N LEU A 257 10.02 3.49 9.59
CA LEU A 257 10.96 4.62 9.47
C LEU A 257 11.14 5.36 10.80
N ASP A 258 10.35 5.01 11.81
CA ASP A 258 10.55 5.50 13.16
C ASP A 258 11.74 4.76 13.77
N GLU A 259 12.95 5.25 13.52
CA GLU A 259 14.03 5.02 14.47
C GLU A 259 13.67 5.75 15.77
N PRO A 260 13.62 5.08 16.94
CA PRO A 260 13.73 5.79 18.20
C PRO A 260 15.17 6.25 18.35
N GLY A 261 15.48 7.46 17.87
CA GLY A 261 16.81 8.02 18.10
C GLY A 261 17.16 9.25 17.29
N VAL A 262 16.47 10.38 17.52
CA VAL A 262 17.11 11.66 17.89
C VAL A 262 16.03 12.52 18.57
N GLU A 263 15.93 12.39 19.90
CA GLU A 263 15.45 13.47 20.75
C GLU A 263 16.63 13.89 21.64
N ALA A 264 16.88 15.20 21.69
CA ALA A 264 17.88 15.93 22.48
C ALA A 264 19.34 15.89 22.00
N ALA A 265 19.71 16.92 21.23
CA ALA A 265 20.90 17.73 21.51
C ALA A 265 20.45 19.18 21.72
#